data_AF-A0A388QX22-F1
#
_entry.id   AF-A0A388QX22-F1
#
_cell.length_a   1.000
_cell.length_b   1.000
_cell.length_c   1.000
_cell.angle_alpha   90.00
_cell.angle_beta   90.00
_cell.angle_gamma   90.00
#
_symmetry.space_group_name_H-M   'P 1'
#
loop_
_entity.id
_entity.type
_entity.pdbx_description
1 polymer ?
#
loop_
_entity_poly.entity_id
_entity_poly.type
_entity_poly.pdbx_seq_one_letter_code
_entity_poly.pdbx_strand_id
1 'polypeptide(L)'
;MSRWPALLLGLACGVAGCRERPVPRPTPLTHAAYVWRQGWDASARDSLAGRNWPAGLTELNVLVGECGLAPLGRRVYPPWAALRATGKTLSLSVRIGTRHALGGADEPDLAEGLALLRQGWAEAQVAGVTVAAVQVDFDCPSRLLGAYADRIASAKRAWPEVRLTVTALPTWLQEPGFTRLIAAADGWTLQLHGTQRPNLAKPAPLFAEVPALGWIEQAESFGQPFRIALPTYAYLACYSASGAYLGVRAESAELPKGTARTQGLPADPAQVVRLLAQLEDRRHALVLGVDWFRLPFPATARTGRWLVGAGDRPAGHAKRLFAGGEGRRSLGGCRGGQPHGPALADAYA
;
A
#
# COMPACT_ATOMS: atom_id res chain seq x y z
N MET A 1 65.94 -45.91 21.07
CA MET A 1 65.84 -44.70 20.23
C MET A 1 64.48 -44.72 19.53
N SER A 2 63.75 -43.61 19.62
CA SER A 2 62.54 -43.25 18.83
C SER A 2 61.28 -44.08 18.99
N ARG A 3 60.05 -43.54 19.04
CA ARG A 3 59.49 -42.18 19.10
C ARG A 3 57.98 -42.40 19.34
N TRP A 4 57.38 -41.78 20.35
CA TRP A 4 55.93 -41.50 20.35
C TRP A 4 55.71 -40.24 19.50
N PRO A 5 54.62 -40.14 18.73
CA PRO A 5 53.53 -39.23 19.13
C PRO A 5 52.12 -39.74 18.73
N ALA A 6 51.17 -39.68 19.65
CA ALA A 6 50.14 -38.63 19.77
C ALA A 6 48.94 -38.82 18.80
N LEU A 7 47.85 -39.37 19.34
CA LEU A 7 46.51 -39.26 18.78
C LEU A 7 46.11 -37.77 18.72
N LEU A 8 45.93 -37.23 17.52
CA LEU A 8 45.20 -35.99 17.30
C LEU A 8 43.72 -36.35 17.06
N LEU A 9 42.92 -36.30 18.12
CA LEU A 9 41.46 -36.23 18.01
C LEU A 9 41.10 -34.84 17.47
N GLY A 10 40.78 -34.74 16.18
CA GLY A 10 40.25 -33.54 15.57
C GLY A 10 38.86 -33.25 16.11
N LEU A 11 38.74 -32.24 16.96
CA LEU A 11 37.47 -31.71 17.45
C LEU A 11 36.81 -30.91 16.30
N ALA A 12 35.99 -31.56 15.50
CA ALA A 12 35.14 -30.90 14.52
C ALA A 12 33.95 -30.24 15.23
N CYS A 13 34.16 -29.05 15.81
CA CYS A 13 33.07 -28.20 16.26
C CYS A 13 32.32 -27.66 15.02
N GLY A 14 31.23 -28.33 14.66
CA GLY A 14 30.28 -27.84 13.68
C GLY A 14 29.73 -26.48 14.13
N VAL A 15 30.06 -25.43 13.39
CA VAL A 15 29.44 -24.11 13.52
C VAL A 15 28.03 -24.22 12.92
N ALA A 16 27.12 -24.88 13.64
CA ALA A 16 25.70 -24.72 13.41
C ALA A 16 25.37 -23.29 13.86
N GLY A 17 25.41 -22.34 12.92
CA GLY A 17 25.14 -20.94 13.18
C GLY A 17 23.84 -20.80 13.96
N CYS A 18 23.93 -20.28 15.18
CA CYS A 18 22.80 -19.86 15.97
C CYS A 18 22.01 -18.83 15.16
N ARG A 19 21.01 -19.28 14.40
CA ARG A 19 19.96 -18.38 13.92
C ARG A 19 19.24 -17.91 15.17
N GLU A 20 19.56 -16.70 15.63
CA GLU A 20 18.84 -16.03 16.69
C GLU A 20 17.35 -16.14 16.41
N ARG A 21 16.61 -16.72 17.35
CA ARG A 21 15.16 -16.87 17.22
C ARG A 21 14.52 -15.47 17.19
N PRO A 22 13.53 -15.24 16.31
CA PRO A 22 12.80 -13.99 16.28
C PRO A 22 12.19 -13.69 17.64
N VAL A 23 12.38 -12.47 18.13
CA VAL A 23 11.75 -12.02 19.37
C VAL A 23 10.53 -11.19 18.99
N PRO A 24 9.32 -11.48 19.49
CA PRO A 24 8.12 -10.74 19.10
C PRO A 24 8.23 -9.23 19.35
N ARG A 25 7.70 -8.44 18.42
CA ARG A 25 7.57 -6.98 18.57
C ARG A 25 6.66 -6.61 19.75
N PRO A 26 6.95 -5.50 20.47
CA PRO A 26 6.20 -5.10 21.65
C PRO A 26 4.81 -4.53 21.33
N THR A 27 4.65 -3.88 20.18
CA THR A 27 3.41 -3.25 19.74
C THR A 27 3.05 -3.79 18.37
N PRO A 28 1.85 -4.36 18.13
CA PRO A 28 1.46 -4.88 16.82
C PRO A 28 1.54 -3.85 15.69
N LEU A 29 1.69 -4.32 14.45
CA LEU A 29 1.53 -3.46 13.27
C LEU A 29 0.11 -2.91 13.21
N THR A 30 -0.01 -1.61 12.98
CA THR A 30 -1.28 -0.99 12.59
C THR A 30 -1.50 -1.16 11.10
N HIS A 31 -2.76 -1.29 10.65
CA HIS A 31 -3.07 -1.41 9.23
C HIS A 31 -4.06 -0.34 8.78
N ALA A 32 -3.64 0.41 7.76
CA ALA A 32 -4.48 1.36 7.03
C ALA A 32 -4.67 0.90 5.58
N ALA A 33 -5.73 1.35 4.92
CA ALA A 33 -5.89 1.17 3.48
C ALA A 33 -6.12 2.50 2.79
N TYR A 34 -5.44 2.69 1.67
CA TYR A 34 -5.67 3.84 0.80
C TYR A 34 -7.00 3.72 0.08
N VAL A 35 -7.88 4.70 0.24
CA VAL A 35 -9.13 4.86 -0.52
C VAL A 35 -8.83 5.80 -1.69
N TRP A 36 -8.13 5.26 -2.69
CA TRP A 36 -7.60 6.03 -3.81
C TRP A 36 -8.59 6.10 -4.98
N ARG A 37 -9.73 6.76 -4.78
CA ARG A 37 -10.79 6.85 -5.80
C ARG A 37 -11.17 8.28 -6.08
N GLN A 38 -11.23 8.64 -7.36
CA GLN A 38 -11.54 10.00 -7.75
C GLN A 38 -13.03 10.30 -7.98
N GLY A 39 -13.88 9.27 -8.05
CA GLY A 39 -15.32 9.42 -8.24
C GLY A 39 -16.11 8.45 -7.36
N TRP A 40 -17.34 8.80 -6.97
CA TRP A 40 -18.16 8.00 -6.06
C TRP A 40 -19.55 7.77 -6.65
N ASP A 41 -19.82 6.54 -7.06
CA ASP A 41 -21.15 6.06 -7.47
C ASP A 41 -21.86 5.37 -6.29
N ALA A 42 -23.11 4.96 -6.48
CA ALA A 42 -23.88 4.28 -5.44
C ALA A 42 -23.18 2.99 -4.99
N SER A 43 -22.73 2.17 -5.94
CA SER A 43 -22.05 0.89 -5.67
C SER A 43 -20.82 1.04 -4.78
N ALA A 44 -20.00 2.08 -5.01
CA ALA A 44 -18.82 2.35 -4.21
C ALA A 44 -19.18 2.77 -2.78
N ARG A 45 -20.22 3.61 -2.62
CA ARG A 45 -20.72 4.01 -1.28
C ARG A 45 -21.27 2.80 -0.52
N ASP A 46 -22.09 1.99 -1.17
CA ASP A 46 -22.67 0.79 -0.57
C ASP A 46 -21.60 -0.22 -0.16
N SER A 47 -20.51 -0.31 -0.94
CA SER A 47 -19.37 -1.16 -0.62
C SER A 47 -18.55 -0.73 0.60
N LEU A 48 -18.73 0.50 1.12
CA LEU A 48 -18.13 0.90 2.39
C LEU A 48 -18.95 0.37 3.58
N ALA A 49 -20.28 0.43 3.46
CA ALA A 49 -21.20 0.00 4.52
C ALA A 49 -21.38 -1.52 4.56
N GLY A 50 -21.58 -2.16 3.41
CA GLY A 50 -21.81 -3.61 3.30
C GLY A 50 -20.55 -4.47 3.34
N ARG A 51 -19.37 -3.86 3.51
CA ARG A 51 -18.10 -4.60 3.55
C ARG A 51 -17.90 -5.30 4.89
N ASN A 52 -17.54 -6.58 4.82
CA ASN A 52 -16.92 -7.25 5.95
C ASN A 52 -15.50 -6.73 6.14
N TRP A 53 -15.32 -5.80 7.08
CA TRP A 53 -14.03 -5.18 7.34
C TRP A 53 -13.10 -6.15 8.08
N PRO A 54 -11.83 -6.22 7.69
CA PRO A 54 -10.87 -7.01 8.44
C PRO A 54 -10.63 -6.42 9.82
N ALA A 55 -10.60 -7.27 10.85
CA ALA A 55 -10.47 -6.82 12.23
C ALA A 55 -9.21 -5.98 12.48
N GLY A 56 -8.09 -6.30 11.80
CA GLY A 56 -6.84 -5.55 11.92
C GLY A 56 -6.77 -4.26 11.11
N LEU A 57 -7.69 -4.03 10.17
CA LEU A 57 -7.72 -2.81 9.36
C LEU A 57 -8.52 -1.73 10.10
N THR A 58 -7.82 -0.84 10.78
CA THR A 58 -8.40 0.17 11.69
C THR A 58 -8.43 1.57 11.10
N GLU A 59 -7.70 1.80 10.02
CA GLU A 59 -7.47 3.12 9.44
C GLU A 59 -7.78 3.16 7.95
N LEU A 60 -8.20 4.32 7.45
CA LEU A 60 -8.35 4.61 6.02
C LEU A 60 -7.64 5.92 5.69
N ASN A 61 -6.93 5.96 4.57
CA ASN A 61 -6.34 7.18 4.04
C ASN A 61 -7.02 7.56 2.72
N VAL A 62 -7.78 8.65 2.72
CA VAL A 62 -8.76 9.00 1.70
C VAL A 62 -8.23 10.08 0.77
N LEU A 63 -8.25 9.82 -0.53
CA LEU A 63 -7.86 10.80 -1.54
C LEU A 63 -8.88 11.97 -1.57
N VAL A 64 -8.39 13.21 -1.40
CA VAL A 64 -9.21 14.43 -1.48
C VAL A 64 -8.88 15.32 -2.68
N GLY A 65 -7.76 15.05 -3.36
CA GLY A 65 -7.43 15.77 -4.58
C GLY A 65 -6.21 15.23 -5.28
N GLU A 66 -6.07 15.64 -6.53
CA GLU A 66 -4.89 15.38 -7.35
C GLU A 66 -4.48 16.69 -8.05
N CYS A 67 -3.20 17.03 -8.08
CA CYS A 67 -2.68 18.16 -8.85
C CYS A 67 -1.37 17.79 -9.55
N GLY A 68 -0.85 18.67 -10.42
CA GLY A 68 0.42 18.41 -11.11
C GLY A 68 0.40 17.31 -12.19
N LEU A 69 -0.75 16.64 -12.37
CA LEU A 69 -0.98 15.57 -13.37
C LEU A 69 -1.64 16.10 -14.66
N ALA A 70 -2.34 17.23 -14.56
CA ALA A 70 -3.03 17.94 -15.63
C ALA A 70 -2.85 19.46 -15.39
N PRO A 71 -3.24 20.33 -16.35
CA PRO A 71 -3.08 21.78 -16.20
C PRO A 71 -3.80 22.39 -14.99
N LEU A 72 -4.88 21.75 -14.55
CA LEU A 72 -5.62 22.14 -13.35
C LEU A 72 -5.66 20.96 -12.40
N GLY A 73 -5.53 21.23 -11.11
CA GLY A 73 -5.84 20.26 -10.07
C GLY A 73 -7.30 19.85 -10.11
N ARG A 74 -7.52 18.63 -9.64
CA ARG A 74 -8.81 17.99 -9.56
C ARG A 74 -9.14 17.72 -8.11
N ARG A 75 -10.23 18.31 -7.65
CA ARG A 75 -10.81 17.99 -6.36
C ARG A 75 -11.54 16.65 -6.41
N VAL A 76 -11.42 15.89 -5.34
CA VAL A 76 -12.20 14.67 -5.10
C VAL A 76 -13.15 14.96 -3.95
N TYR A 77 -14.38 14.47 -4.04
CA TYR A 77 -15.42 14.66 -3.02
C TYR A 77 -15.75 13.33 -2.36
N PRO A 78 -15.09 12.97 -1.24
CA PRO A 78 -15.39 11.73 -0.54
C PRO A 78 -16.79 11.73 0.09
N PRO A 79 -17.46 10.57 0.19
CA PRO A 79 -18.76 10.44 0.84
C PRO A 79 -18.56 10.41 2.36
N TRP A 80 -18.32 11.57 2.96
CA TRP A 80 -17.94 11.69 4.38
C TRP A 80 -18.85 10.95 5.34
N ALA A 81 -20.17 11.01 5.15
CA ALA A 81 -21.13 10.28 5.99
C ALA A 81 -20.91 8.76 5.93
N ALA A 82 -20.68 8.19 4.74
CA ALA A 82 -20.41 6.77 4.57
C ALA A 82 -19.04 6.38 5.14
N LEU A 83 -18.02 7.21 4.94
CA LEU A 83 -16.69 7.01 5.53
C LEU A 83 -16.73 7.07 7.05
N ARG A 84 -17.44 8.02 7.63
CA ARG A 84 -17.65 8.14 9.09
C ARG A 84 -18.34 6.90 9.66
N ALA A 85 -19.36 6.41 8.96
CA ALA A 85 -20.10 5.22 9.37
C ALA A 85 -19.24 3.94 9.42
N THR A 86 -18.07 3.91 8.78
CA THR A 86 -17.13 2.77 8.89
C THR A 86 -16.49 2.64 10.28
N GLY A 87 -16.51 3.71 11.09
CA GLY A 87 -15.86 3.76 12.40
C GLY A 87 -14.33 3.67 12.34
N LYS A 88 -13.72 3.76 11.14
CA LYS A 88 -12.26 3.76 10.96
C LYS A 88 -11.69 5.12 11.28
N THR A 89 -10.46 5.16 11.76
CA THR A 89 -9.68 6.40 11.85
C THR A 89 -9.38 6.89 10.43
N LEU A 90 -9.71 8.15 10.14
CA LEU A 90 -9.62 8.70 8.79
C LEU A 90 -8.44 9.67 8.68
N SER A 91 -7.57 9.44 7.71
CA SER A 91 -6.56 10.38 7.24
C SER A 91 -6.88 10.79 5.80
N LEU A 92 -6.32 11.91 5.35
CA LEU A 92 -6.55 12.43 4.00
C LEU A 92 -5.24 12.42 3.21
N SER A 93 -5.30 12.18 1.91
CA SER A 93 -4.15 12.31 1.02
C SER A 93 -4.45 13.18 -0.19
N VAL A 94 -3.42 13.86 -0.67
CA VAL A 94 -3.39 14.51 -1.98
C VAL A 94 -2.30 13.86 -2.82
N ARG A 95 -2.58 13.65 -4.10
CA ARG A 95 -1.58 13.20 -5.07
C ARG A 95 -1.04 14.38 -5.85
N ILE A 96 0.28 14.52 -5.92
CA ILE A 96 0.94 15.58 -6.67
C ILE A 96 1.79 14.93 -7.76
N GLY A 97 1.51 15.28 -9.01
CA GLY A 97 2.26 14.85 -10.17
C GLY A 97 3.43 15.79 -10.49
N THR A 98 4.51 15.25 -11.06
CA THR A 98 5.73 16.02 -11.36
C THR A 98 5.69 16.84 -12.65
N ARG A 99 4.72 16.61 -13.56
CA ARG A 99 4.69 17.27 -14.88
C ARG A 99 4.39 18.76 -14.80
N HIS A 100 3.56 19.17 -13.84
CA HIS A 100 3.14 20.56 -13.67
C HIS A 100 3.38 21.10 -12.26
N ALA A 101 3.86 20.29 -11.30
CA ALA A 101 4.18 20.72 -9.92
C ALA A 101 5.64 21.18 -9.73
N LEU A 102 6.30 21.59 -10.81
CA LEU A 102 7.59 22.25 -10.75
C LEU A 102 7.33 23.72 -11.08
N GLY A 103 7.36 24.61 -10.09
CA GLY A 103 7.15 26.06 -10.25
C GLY A 103 8.31 26.77 -10.99
N GLY A 104 9.19 26.00 -11.61
CA GLY A 104 10.48 26.37 -12.20
C GLY A 104 11.39 25.14 -12.27
N ALA A 105 12.63 25.30 -12.75
CA ALA A 105 13.57 24.18 -12.84
C ALA A 105 13.93 23.57 -11.46
N ASP A 106 13.78 24.33 -10.35
CA ASP A 106 14.42 24.00 -9.08
C ASP A 106 13.54 24.08 -7.82
N GLU A 107 12.21 24.24 -7.96
CA GLU A 107 11.34 24.32 -6.77
C GLU A 107 10.08 23.44 -6.90
N PRO A 108 9.85 22.52 -5.93
CA PRO A 108 8.60 21.80 -5.87
C PRO A 108 7.47 22.76 -5.46
N ASP A 109 6.42 22.83 -6.26
CA ASP A 109 5.21 23.58 -5.93
C ASP A 109 4.18 22.67 -5.28
N LEU A 110 3.98 22.87 -3.97
CA LEU A 110 2.98 22.14 -3.19
C LEU A 110 1.72 22.98 -2.91
N ALA A 111 1.66 24.23 -3.37
CA ALA A 111 0.63 25.17 -2.93
C ALA A 111 -0.78 24.65 -3.25
N GLU A 112 -1.00 24.22 -4.48
CA GLU A 112 -2.29 23.64 -4.89
C GLU A 112 -2.61 22.35 -4.12
N GLY A 113 -1.63 21.47 -3.92
CA GLY A 113 -1.83 20.21 -3.19
C GLY A 113 -2.20 20.44 -1.73
N LEU A 114 -1.51 21.37 -1.06
CA LEU A 114 -1.82 21.77 0.32
C LEU A 114 -3.17 22.46 0.42
N ALA A 115 -3.57 23.26 -0.58
CA ALA A 115 -4.89 23.85 -0.64
C ALA A 115 -5.99 22.77 -0.74
N LEU A 116 -5.80 21.75 -1.58
CA LEU A 116 -6.71 20.61 -1.69
C LEU A 116 -6.83 19.84 -0.36
N LEU A 117 -5.73 19.62 0.35
CA LEU A 117 -5.75 18.99 1.69
C LEU A 117 -6.56 19.82 2.69
N ARG A 118 -6.34 21.15 2.75
CA ARG A 118 -7.09 22.04 3.65
C ARG A 118 -8.58 22.05 3.34
N GLN A 119 -8.94 22.09 2.06
CA GLN A 119 -10.33 22.02 1.61
C GLN A 119 -10.98 20.70 2.02
N GLY A 120 -10.33 19.56 1.75
CA GLY A 120 -10.84 18.25 2.15
C GLY A 120 -10.95 18.09 3.68
N TRP A 121 -9.98 18.64 4.42
CA TRP A 121 -10.02 18.66 5.88
C TRP A 121 -11.21 19.48 6.42
N ALA A 122 -11.44 20.68 5.88
CA ALA A 122 -12.57 21.52 6.29
C ALA A 122 -13.92 20.83 5.98
N GLU A 123 -14.06 20.19 4.83
CA GLU A 123 -15.26 19.42 4.48
C GLU A 123 -15.48 18.23 5.42
N ALA A 124 -14.41 17.50 5.76
CA ALA A 124 -14.49 16.41 6.72
C ALA A 124 -14.95 16.90 8.09
N GLN A 125 -14.41 18.03 8.57
CA GLN A 125 -14.83 18.64 9.84
C GLN A 125 -16.32 19.02 9.84
N VAL A 126 -16.80 19.67 8.77
CA VAL A 126 -18.24 20.01 8.62
C VAL A 126 -19.12 18.76 8.63
N ALA A 127 -18.62 17.64 8.08
CA ALA A 127 -19.31 16.35 8.10
C ALA A 127 -19.17 15.59 9.43
N GLY A 128 -18.55 16.19 10.46
CA GLY A 128 -18.32 15.59 11.77
C GLY A 128 -17.34 14.42 11.72
N VAL A 129 -16.37 14.46 10.81
CA VAL A 129 -15.25 13.52 10.71
C VAL A 129 -14.02 14.12 11.37
N THR A 130 -13.48 13.45 12.38
CA THR A 130 -12.15 13.76 12.92
C THR A 130 -11.08 13.20 11.99
N VAL A 131 -10.21 14.08 11.49
CA VAL A 131 -9.08 13.70 10.62
C VAL A 131 -7.83 13.51 11.47
N ALA A 132 -7.21 12.32 11.40
CA ALA A 132 -6.04 11.96 12.18
C ALA A 132 -4.73 12.53 11.61
N ALA A 133 -4.62 12.56 10.27
CA ALA A 133 -3.47 13.11 9.57
C ALA A 133 -3.85 13.54 8.16
N VAL A 134 -3.00 14.38 7.57
CA VAL A 134 -3.00 14.67 6.14
C VAL A 134 -1.67 14.21 5.54
N GLN A 135 -1.69 13.69 4.32
CA GLN A 135 -0.53 13.12 3.65
C GLN A 135 -0.33 13.77 2.28
N VAL A 136 0.89 14.22 2.03
CA VAL A 136 1.36 14.62 0.70
C VAL A 136 1.97 13.40 0.02
N ASP A 137 1.31 12.92 -1.03
CA ASP A 137 1.87 11.91 -1.93
C ASP A 137 2.45 12.59 -3.16
N PHE A 138 3.76 12.78 -3.17
CA PHE A 138 4.47 13.52 -4.22
C PHE A 138 5.75 12.79 -4.60
N ASP A 139 5.84 12.28 -5.83
CA ASP A 139 7.05 11.67 -6.38
C ASP A 139 8.11 12.73 -6.73
N CYS A 140 8.56 13.49 -5.74
CA CYS A 140 9.56 14.55 -5.87
C CYS A 140 10.83 14.05 -6.58
N PRO A 141 11.38 14.77 -7.58
CA PRO A 141 12.70 14.48 -8.10
C PRO A 141 13.74 14.48 -6.98
N SER A 142 14.59 13.44 -6.90
CA SER A 142 15.58 13.27 -5.81
C SER A 142 16.41 14.53 -5.51
N ARG A 143 16.85 15.23 -6.57
CA ARG A 143 17.63 16.49 -6.45
C ARG A 143 16.90 17.62 -5.71
N LEU A 144 15.56 17.55 -5.61
CA LEU A 144 14.70 18.56 -4.99
C LEU A 144 14.26 18.21 -3.57
N LEU A 145 14.70 17.08 -3.00
CA LEU A 145 14.28 16.67 -1.66
C LEU A 145 14.62 17.70 -0.58
N GLY A 146 15.74 18.41 -0.73
CA GLY A 146 16.11 19.50 0.17
C GLY A 146 15.09 20.65 0.15
N ALA A 147 14.67 21.09 -1.04
CA ALA A 147 13.64 22.12 -1.21
C ALA A 147 12.26 21.62 -0.79
N TYR A 148 11.95 20.34 -1.05
CA TYR A 148 10.71 19.71 -0.61
C TYR A 148 10.58 19.73 0.92
N ALA A 149 11.67 19.44 1.64
CA ALA A 149 11.71 19.54 3.10
C ALA A 149 11.37 20.96 3.59
N ASP A 150 11.88 22.01 2.93
CA ASP A 150 11.56 23.40 3.27
C ASP A 150 10.08 23.73 3.08
N ARG A 151 9.49 23.24 1.98
CA ARG A 151 8.05 23.42 1.72
C ARG A 151 7.20 22.70 2.76
N ILE A 152 7.55 21.48 3.16
CA ILE A 152 6.87 20.72 4.23
C ILE A 152 7.00 21.44 5.59
N ALA A 153 8.21 21.89 5.95
CA ALA A 153 8.42 22.63 7.19
C ALA A 153 7.60 23.93 7.23
N SER A 154 7.52 24.66 6.11
CA SER A 154 6.67 25.85 6.00
C SER A 154 5.19 25.52 6.10
N ALA A 155 4.74 24.43 5.48
CA ALA A 155 3.35 23.98 5.53
C ALA A 155 2.93 23.67 6.97
N LYS A 156 3.77 22.99 7.76
CA LYS A 156 3.51 22.72 9.18
C LYS A 156 3.42 23.98 10.01
N ARG A 157 4.33 24.95 9.81
CA ARG A 157 4.25 26.24 10.52
C ARG A 157 2.94 26.97 10.23
N ALA A 158 2.44 26.86 8.99
CA ALA A 158 1.16 27.45 8.59
C ALA A 158 -0.06 26.59 8.97
N TRP A 159 0.13 25.35 9.43
CA TRP A 159 -0.93 24.41 9.79
C TRP A 159 -0.55 23.57 11.03
N PRO A 160 -0.26 24.20 12.19
CA PRO A 160 0.34 23.51 13.33
C PRO A 160 -0.57 22.46 13.99
N GLU A 161 -1.89 22.57 13.83
CA GLU A 161 -2.86 21.64 14.41
C GLU A 161 -2.98 20.32 13.65
N VAL A 162 -2.44 20.23 12.42
CA VAL A 162 -2.54 19.02 11.61
C VAL A 162 -1.26 18.20 11.70
N ARG A 163 -1.42 16.89 11.85
CA ARG A 163 -0.34 15.95 11.63
C ARG A 163 -0.07 15.82 10.12
N LEU A 164 1.02 16.42 9.63
CA LEU A 164 1.41 16.39 8.21
C LEU A 164 2.40 15.26 7.96
N THR A 165 2.04 14.35 7.06
CA THR A 165 2.87 13.20 6.66
C THR A 165 3.23 13.26 5.18
N VAL A 166 4.27 12.51 4.80
CA VAL A 166 4.73 12.42 3.40
C VAL A 166 4.90 10.97 2.98
N THR A 167 4.76 10.68 1.68
CA THR A 167 5.27 9.42 1.12
C THR A 167 6.74 9.57 0.75
N ALA A 168 7.46 8.45 0.68
CA ALA A 168 8.86 8.39 0.29
C ALA A 168 9.14 7.20 -0.61
N LEU A 169 10.03 7.40 -1.59
CA LEU A 169 10.48 6.34 -2.49
C LEU A 169 11.78 5.70 -1.97
N PRO A 170 12.00 4.39 -2.20
CA PRO A 170 13.23 3.73 -1.77
C PRO A 170 14.52 4.33 -2.33
N THR A 171 14.47 4.91 -3.54
CA THR A 171 15.61 5.60 -4.15
C THR A 171 16.04 6.83 -3.36
N TRP A 172 15.16 7.41 -2.55
CA TRP A 172 15.49 8.59 -1.74
C TRP A 172 16.32 8.27 -0.50
N LEU A 173 16.35 7.01 -0.05
CA LEU A 173 17.09 6.62 1.16
C LEU A 173 18.61 6.85 1.06
N GLN A 174 19.14 7.10 -0.14
CA GLN A 174 20.55 7.42 -0.38
C GLN A 174 20.77 8.90 -0.73
N GLU A 175 19.72 9.71 -0.78
CA GLU A 175 19.78 11.08 -1.25
C GLU A 175 20.05 12.04 -0.08
N PRO A 176 20.95 13.04 -0.25
CA PRO A 176 21.32 13.96 0.83
C PRO A 176 20.14 14.73 1.45
N GLY A 177 19.10 15.01 0.66
CA GLY A 177 17.93 15.77 1.13
C GLY A 177 16.94 14.95 1.97
N PHE A 178 17.07 13.62 2.01
CA PHE A 178 16.06 12.75 2.60
C PHE A 178 15.94 12.90 4.13
N THR A 179 17.07 12.93 4.85
CA THR A 179 17.07 13.11 6.31
C THR A 179 16.35 14.40 6.72
N ARG A 180 16.55 15.49 5.97
CA ARG A 180 15.89 16.77 6.22
C ARG A 180 14.39 16.69 5.97
N LEU A 181 13.97 15.95 4.95
CA LEU A 181 12.55 15.77 4.61
C LEU A 181 11.79 15.01 5.71
N ILE A 182 12.31 13.87 6.16
CA ILE A 182 11.63 13.07 7.21
C ILE A 182 11.59 13.80 8.55
N ALA A 183 12.62 14.60 8.86
CA ALA A 183 12.63 15.47 10.03
C ALA A 183 11.66 16.66 9.93
N ALA A 184 11.35 17.11 8.71
CA ALA A 184 10.39 18.20 8.50
C ALA A 184 8.94 17.72 8.66
N ALA A 185 8.60 16.48 8.29
CA ALA A 185 7.25 15.92 8.45
C ALA A 185 6.99 15.45 9.89
N ASP A 186 5.73 15.21 10.26
CA ASP A 186 5.41 14.53 11.52
C ASP A 186 5.57 13.01 11.40
N GLY A 187 5.63 12.48 10.18
CA GLY A 187 5.72 11.05 9.90
C GLY A 187 5.77 10.78 8.41
N TRP A 188 6.11 9.56 8.03
CA TRP A 188 6.33 9.21 6.64
C TRP A 188 6.02 7.75 6.34
N THR A 189 5.69 7.48 5.07
CA THR A 189 5.39 6.14 4.54
C THR A 189 6.36 5.79 3.42
N LEU A 190 7.16 4.74 3.60
CA LEU A 190 8.04 4.18 2.57
C LEU A 190 7.23 3.34 1.57
N GLN A 191 7.22 3.73 0.29
CA GLN A 191 6.48 3.05 -0.76
C GLN A 191 7.28 1.88 -1.33
N LEU A 192 6.85 0.65 -1.04
CA LEU A 192 7.54 -0.58 -1.44
C LEU A 192 6.93 -1.21 -2.71
N HIS A 193 6.05 -0.50 -3.40
CA HIS A 193 5.41 -0.96 -4.63
C HIS A 193 5.72 -0.01 -5.80
N GLY A 194 5.87 -0.56 -7.00
CA GLY A 194 6.11 0.23 -8.21
C GLY A 194 7.44 0.98 -8.19
N THR A 195 8.44 0.41 -7.50
CA THR A 195 9.73 1.04 -7.18
C THR A 195 10.63 1.27 -8.40
N GLN A 196 10.23 0.77 -9.58
CA GLN A 196 10.92 0.97 -10.84
C GLN A 196 9.92 1.32 -11.93
N ARG A 197 10.34 2.20 -12.85
CA ARG A 197 9.55 2.47 -14.06
C ARG A 197 9.44 1.19 -14.90
N PRO A 198 8.22 0.76 -15.29
CA PRO A 198 8.06 -0.44 -16.08
C PRO A 198 8.84 -0.39 -17.39
N ASN A 199 9.52 -1.49 -17.70
CA ASN A 199 10.31 -1.65 -18.91
C ASN A 199 9.85 -2.91 -19.66
N LEU A 200 9.46 -2.74 -20.93
CA LEU A 200 8.94 -3.82 -21.75
C LEU A 200 9.99 -4.92 -22.01
N ALA A 201 11.27 -4.54 -22.15
CA ALA A 201 12.36 -5.48 -22.40
C ALA A 201 12.90 -6.12 -21.12
N LYS A 202 12.66 -5.50 -19.95
CA LYS A 202 13.10 -6.00 -18.63
C LYS A 202 11.94 -5.95 -17.64
N PRO A 203 11.06 -6.97 -17.67
CA PRO A 203 9.96 -7.07 -16.73
C PRO A 203 10.42 -7.05 -15.27
N ALA A 204 9.81 -6.16 -14.49
CA ALA A 204 10.00 -6.10 -13.04
C ALA A 204 8.65 -6.35 -12.35
N PRO A 205 8.62 -7.06 -11.21
CA PRO A 205 7.40 -7.20 -10.44
C PRO A 205 7.00 -5.85 -9.82
N LEU A 206 5.73 -5.72 -9.46
CA LEU A 206 5.25 -4.58 -8.71
C LEU A 206 5.86 -4.52 -7.31
N PHE A 207 6.15 -5.69 -6.73
CA PHE A 207 6.74 -5.85 -5.41
C PHE A 207 7.67 -7.07 -5.39
N ALA A 208 8.79 -6.93 -4.68
CA ALA A 208 9.71 -8.00 -4.41
C ALA A 208 10.17 -7.94 -2.94
N GLU A 209 10.10 -9.08 -2.25
CA GLU A 209 10.35 -9.18 -0.80
C GLU A 209 11.79 -8.81 -0.40
N VAL A 210 12.78 -9.39 -1.09
CA VAL A 210 14.20 -9.22 -0.74
C VAL A 210 14.64 -7.76 -0.79
N PRO A 211 14.43 -7.00 -1.90
CA PRO A 211 14.79 -5.58 -1.90
C PRO A 211 13.92 -4.76 -0.94
N ALA A 212 12.65 -5.13 -0.72
CA ALA A 212 11.78 -4.45 0.23
C ALA A 212 12.33 -4.52 1.66
N LEU A 213 12.80 -5.69 2.09
CA LEU A 213 13.44 -5.84 3.40
C LEU A 213 14.71 -4.98 3.50
N GLY A 214 15.58 -5.00 2.47
CA GLY A 214 16.79 -4.19 2.48
C GLY A 214 16.51 -2.68 2.58
N TRP A 215 15.44 -2.19 1.93
CA TRP A 215 15.02 -0.80 2.07
C TRP A 215 14.42 -0.48 3.44
N ILE A 216 13.72 -1.43 4.07
CA ILE A 216 13.24 -1.29 5.44
C ILE A 216 14.42 -1.17 6.40
N GLU A 217 15.40 -2.07 6.32
CA GLU A 217 16.60 -2.03 7.17
C GLU A 217 17.41 -0.73 6.96
N GLN A 218 17.50 -0.26 5.72
CA GLN A 218 18.13 1.04 5.43
C GLN A 218 17.32 2.20 6.04
N ALA A 219 15.99 2.19 5.91
CA ALA A 219 15.11 3.18 6.52
C ALA A 219 15.24 3.22 8.06
N GLU A 220 15.43 2.06 8.70
CA GLU A 220 15.63 1.95 10.15
C GLU A 220 16.91 2.63 10.63
N SER A 221 17.93 2.70 9.78
CA SER A 221 19.19 3.40 10.10
C SER A 221 19.03 4.90 10.35
N PHE A 222 17.92 5.52 9.91
CA PHE A 222 17.59 6.92 10.18
C PHE A 222 17.02 7.15 11.59
N GLY A 223 16.68 6.08 12.33
CA GLY A 223 16.22 6.17 13.72
C GLY A 223 14.84 6.82 13.90
N GLN A 224 14.09 7.06 12.82
CA GLN A 224 12.75 7.64 12.86
C GLN A 224 11.69 6.58 12.54
N PRO A 225 10.66 6.39 13.38
CA PRO A 225 9.58 5.47 13.09
C PRO A 225 8.81 5.83 11.82
N PHE A 226 8.38 4.81 11.07
CA PHE A 226 7.77 4.98 9.75
C PHE A 226 6.73 3.92 9.44
N ARG A 227 5.97 4.13 8.38
CA ARG A 227 5.02 3.15 7.83
C ARG A 227 5.52 2.63 6.50
N ILE A 228 5.03 1.48 6.05
CA ILE A 228 5.33 0.95 4.72
C ILE A 228 4.07 0.85 3.87
N ALA A 229 4.15 1.15 2.58
CA ALA A 229 3.03 0.94 1.64
C ALA A 229 3.23 -0.31 0.79
N LEU A 230 2.33 -1.28 0.95
CA LEU A 230 2.36 -2.58 0.26
C LEU A 230 1.21 -2.72 -0.73
N PRO A 231 1.39 -3.42 -1.87
CA PRO A 231 0.34 -3.54 -2.88
C PRO A 231 -0.71 -4.59 -2.47
N THR A 232 -1.97 -4.34 -2.83
CA THR A 232 -3.08 -5.31 -2.69
C THR A 232 -3.47 -5.96 -4.02
N TYR A 233 -2.84 -5.56 -5.12
CA TYR A 233 -3.21 -5.90 -6.50
C TYR A 233 -1.99 -5.90 -7.43
N ALA A 234 -2.19 -6.34 -8.67
CA ALA A 234 -1.21 -6.26 -9.75
C ALA A 234 -1.60 -5.15 -10.74
N TYR A 235 -0.62 -4.50 -11.37
CA TYR A 235 -0.86 -3.53 -12.44
C TYR A 235 -0.72 -4.16 -13.82
N LEU A 236 -1.30 -3.51 -14.82
CA LEU A 236 -0.86 -3.66 -16.21
C LEU A 236 -0.07 -2.42 -16.64
N ALA A 237 1.21 -2.58 -16.91
CA ALA A 237 1.98 -1.59 -17.64
C ALA A 237 1.49 -1.54 -19.09
N CYS A 238 1.33 -0.33 -19.62
CA CYS A 238 0.79 -0.07 -20.95
C CYS A 238 1.84 0.63 -21.81
N TYR A 239 2.02 0.15 -23.03
CA TYR A 239 3.06 0.62 -23.94
C TYR A 239 2.50 0.94 -25.33
N SER A 240 3.11 1.91 -26.01
CA SER A 240 2.83 2.22 -27.41
C SER A 240 3.29 1.10 -28.34
N ALA A 241 2.96 1.20 -29.63
CA ALA A 241 3.45 0.29 -30.66
C ALA A 241 5.00 0.30 -30.77
N SER A 242 5.63 1.45 -30.48
CA SER A 242 7.09 1.61 -30.44
C SER A 242 7.75 1.12 -29.15
N GLY A 243 6.97 0.62 -28.17
CA GLY A 243 7.47 0.15 -26.88
C GLY A 243 7.66 1.24 -25.83
N ALA A 244 7.25 2.48 -26.09
CA ALA A 244 7.32 3.56 -25.11
C ALA A 244 6.29 3.36 -23.99
N TYR A 245 6.72 3.53 -22.73
CA TYR A 245 5.82 3.42 -21.57
C TYR A 245 4.82 4.57 -21.52
N LEU A 246 3.53 4.22 -21.55
CA LEU A 246 2.40 5.17 -21.55
C LEU A 246 1.75 5.34 -20.17
N GLY A 247 1.93 4.37 -19.27
CA GLY A 247 1.34 4.40 -17.94
C GLY A 247 0.98 3.01 -17.42
N VAL A 248 0.27 2.96 -16.29
CA VAL A 248 -0.34 1.74 -15.77
C VAL A 248 -1.85 1.82 -15.84
N ARG A 249 -2.51 0.69 -16.11
CA ARG A 249 -3.91 0.48 -15.76
C ARG A 249 -3.98 -0.11 -14.36
N ALA A 250 -4.57 0.68 -13.46
CA ALA A 250 -4.79 0.29 -12.07
C ALA A 250 -6.24 -0.17 -11.84
N GLU A 251 -7.20 0.73 -12.01
CA GLU A 251 -8.64 0.46 -11.80
C GLU A 251 -9.54 1.07 -12.88
N SER A 252 -9.01 1.95 -13.75
CA SER A 252 -9.79 2.50 -14.85
C SER A 252 -10.19 1.37 -15.80
N ALA A 253 -11.43 1.40 -16.27
CA ALA A 253 -11.88 0.51 -17.34
C ALA A 253 -11.00 0.72 -18.60
N GLU A 254 -10.64 1.97 -18.86
CA GLU A 254 -9.86 2.38 -20.02
C GLU A 254 -8.35 2.22 -19.79
N LEU A 255 -7.67 1.75 -20.85
CA LEU A 255 -6.22 1.79 -20.96
C LEU A 255 -5.76 3.20 -21.32
N PRO A 256 -4.52 3.60 -20.97
CA PRO A 256 -3.93 4.84 -21.46
C PRO A 256 -4.07 4.95 -22.99
N LYS A 257 -4.42 6.14 -23.49
CA LYS A 257 -4.59 6.37 -24.93
C LYS A 257 -3.32 5.99 -25.69
N GLY A 258 -3.47 5.24 -26.79
CA GLY A 258 -2.36 4.78 -27.63
C GLY A 258 -1.71 3.47 -27.15
N THR A 259 -2.27 2.81 -26.14
CA THR A 259 -1.80 1.48 -25.70
C THR A 259 -1.97 0.45 -26.82
N ALA A 260 -0.85 -0.12 -27.27
CA ALA A 260 -0.79 -1.22 -28.22
C ALA A 260 -0.35 -2.53 -27.59
N ARG A 261 0.37 -2.46 -26.46
CA ARG A 261 0.87 -3.64 -25.72
C ARG A 261 0.66 -3.44 -24.23
N THR A 262 0.43 -4.54 -23.51
CA THR A 262 0.36 -4.54 -22.05
C THR A 262 1.28 -5.59 -21.46
N GLN A 263 1.72 -5.38 -20.22
CA GLN A 263 2.55 -6.30 -19.47
C GLN A 263 2.10 -6.31 -18.01
N GLY A 264 1.88 -7.50 -17.47
CA GLY A 264 1.57 -7.66 -16.05
C GLY A 264 2.75 -7.26 -15.16
N LEU A 265 2.45 -6.51 -14.11
CA LEU A 265 3.37 -6.22 -13.00
C LEU A 265 2.83 -6.98 -11.78
N PRO A 266 3.25 -8.24 -11.58
CA PRO A 266 2.74 -9.05 -10.49
C PRO A 266 3.26 -8.55 -9.15
N ALA A 267 2.44 -8.62 -8.12
CA ALA A 267 2.87 -8.67 -6.74
C ALA A 267 2.51 -10.06 -6.22
N ASP A 268 3.48 -10.87 -5.81
CA ASP A 268 3.21 -12.21 -5.31
C ASP A 268 2.70 -12.12 -3.86
N PRO A 269 1.51 -12.65 -3.53
CA PRO A 269 1.02 -12.60 -2.15
C PRO A 269 1.95 -13.29 -1.17
N ALA A 270 2.61 -14.39 -1.59
CA ALA A 270 3.48 -15.15 -0.71
C ALA A 270 4.69 -14.30 -0.28
N GLN A 271 5.22 -13.46 -1.18
CA GLN A 271 6.26 -12.49 -0.86
C GLN A 271 5.79 -11.46 0.15
N VAL A 272 4.58 -10.92 -0.01
CA VAL A 272 3.99 -9.97 0.96
C VAL A 272 3.82 -10.62 2.33
N VAL A 273 3.31 -11.85 2.38
CA VAL A 273 3.12 -12.59 3.64
C VAL A 273 4.45 -12.86 4.33
N ARG A 274 5.48 -13.26 3.60
CA ARG A 274 6.79 -13.50 4.20
C ARG A 274 7.42 -12.21 4.70
N LEU A 275 7.30 -11.09 3.97
CA LEU A 275 7.73 -9.79 4.50
C LEU A 275 7.02 -9.44 5.82
N LEU A 276 5.69 -9.57 5.87
CA LEU A 276 4.93 -9.29 7.10
C LEU A 276 5.37 -10.18 8.27
N ALA A 277 5.65 -11.46 8.01
CA ALA A 277 6.13 -12.37 9.04
C ALA A 277 7.50 -11.97 9.58
N GLN A 278 8.37 -11.36 8.76
CA GLN A 278 9.66 -10.82 9.22
C GLN A 278 9.46 -9.58 10.11
N LEU A 279 8.49 -8.72 9.77
CA LEU A 279 8.17 -7.50 10.52
C LEU A 279 7.52 -7.73 11.90
N GLU A 280 7.19 -8.98 12.24
CA GLU A 280 6.77 -9.38 13.59
C GLU A 280 7.95 -9.45 14.57
N ASP A 281 9.20 -9.46 14.08
CA ASP A 281 10.39 -9.38 14.92
C ASP A 281 10.56 -7.97 15.49
N ARG A 282 10.90 -7.86 16.78
CA ARG A 282 11.22 -6.60 17.47
C ARG A 282 12.36 -5.82 16.83
N ARG A 283 13.23 -6.48 16.05
CA ARG A 283 14.28 -5.81 15.27
C ARG A 283 13.68 -4.75 14.35
N HIS A 284 12.46 -4.97 13.86
CA HIS A 284 11.75 -4.03 13.00
C HIS A 284 10.74 -3.13 13.73
N ALA A 285 11.03 -2.78 15.00
CA ALA A 285 10.13 -2.00 15.84
C ALA A 285 9.87 -0.57 15.33
N LEU A 286 10.73 -0.02 14.47
CA LEU A 286 10.52 1.29 13.84
C LEU A 286 9.45 1.25 12.75
N VAL A 287 9.09 0.07 12.24
CA VAL A 287 7.95 -0.09 11.33
C VAL A 287 6.65 -0.09 12.15
N LEU A 288 5.93 1.03 12.12
CA LEU A 288 4.71 1.27 12.88
C LEU A 288 3.48 0.57 12.30
N GLY A 289 3.44 0.41 10.98
CA GLY A 289 2.26 -0.10 10.31
C GLY A 289 2.39 -0.21 8.80
N VAL A 290 1.34 -0.77 8.22
CA VAL A 290 1.20 -1.07 6.80
C VAL A 290 0.07 -0.24 6.21
N ASP A 291 0.37 0.49 5.15
CA ASP A 291 -0.58 1.21 4.31
C ASP A 291 -0.85 0.40 3.04
N TRP A 292 -1.98 -0.30 3.03
CA TRP A 292 -2.38 -1.13 1.90
C TRP A 292 -2.77 -0.25 0.71
N PHE A 293 -1.97 -0.31 -0.36
CA PHE A 293 -2.20 0.39 -1.62
C PHE A 293 -2.83 -0.60 -2.62
N ARG A 294 -4.14 -0.65 -2.80
CA ARG A 294 -5.21 0.21 -2.24
C ARG A 294 -6.44 -0.60 -1.85
N LEU A 295 -7.41 0.01 -1.18
CA LEU A 295 -8.67 -0.65 -0.81
C LEU A 295 -9.41 -1.14 -2.08
N PRO A 296 -9.81 -2.42 -2.16
CA PRO A 296 -10.63 -2.97 -3.25
C PRO A 296 -11.97 -2.25 -3.42
N PHE A 297 -12.52 -2.14 -4.64
CA PHE A 297 -13.93 -1.77 -4.85
C PHE A 297 -14.62 -2.69 -5.89
N PRO A 298 -15.97 -2.82 -5.91
CA PRO A 298 -16.64 -3.80 -6.76
C PRO A 298 -16.40 -3.65 -8.26
N ALA A 299 -16.34 -2.41 -8.77
CA ALA A 299 -16.01 -2.14 -10.18
C ALA A 299 -14.59 -2.59 -10.56
N THR A 300 -13.72 -2.80 -9.57
CA THR A 300 -12.29 -3.09 -9.72
C THR A 300 -11.95 -4.55 -9.39
N ALA A 301 -12.86 -5.24 -8.70
CA ALA A 301 -12.80 -6.68 -8.44
C ALA A 301 -13.02 -7.53 -9.70
N ARG A 302 -13.62 -6.99 -10.77
CA ARG A 302 -13.79 -7.71 -12.05
C ARG A 302 -12.52 -7.78 -12.91
N THR A 303 -11.48 -6.99 -12.60
CA THR A 303 -10.27 -6.85 -13.41
C THR A 303 -8.99 -7.39 -12.78
N GLY A 304 -9.03 -7.95 -11.56
CA GLY A 304 -7.87 -8.53 -10.90
C GLY A 304 -8.25 -9.57 -9.85
N ARG A 305 -7.65 -10.76 -9.94
CA ARG A 305 -7.74 -11.78 -8.89
C ARG A 305 -6.93 -11.26 -7.70
N TRP A 306 -7.61 -10.93 -6.62
CA TRP A 306 -7.03 -10.41 -5.39
C TRP A 306 -5.92 -11.32 -4.87
N LEU A 307 -4.89 -10.71 -4.26
CA LEU A 307 -3.78 -11.41 -3.63
C LEU A 307 -4.17 -12.27 -2.41
N VAL A 308 -5.45 -12.40 -2.09
CA VAL A 308 -5.91 -13.29 -1.01
C VAL A 308 -6.98 -14.23 -1.53
N GLY A 309 -6.57 -15.15 -2.42
CA GLY A 309 -7.49 -16.11 -3.05
C GLY A 309 -6.82 -17.10 -4.00
N ALA A 310 -5.85 -17.89 -3.54
CA ALA A 310 -5.49 -19.17 -4.15
C ALA A 310 -4.78 -20.06 -3.12
N GLY A 311 -5.26 -21.30 -2.92
CA GLY A 311 -4.68 -22.30 -2.02
C GLY A 311 -3.18 -22.50 -2.32
N ASP A 312 -2.30 -22.61 -1.34
CA ASP A 312 -2.13 -23.69 -0.37
C ASP A 312 -1.39 -23.17 0.88
N ARG A 313 -1.45 -23.90 2.00
CA ARG A 313 -1.02 -23.48 3.37
C ARG A 313 0.36 -22.78 3.41
N PRO A 314 0.46 -21.54 3.96
CA PRO A 314 0.81 -21.35 5.39
C PRO A 314 0.23 -20.08 6.11
N ALA A 315 0.36 -20.07 7.44
CA ALA A 315 0.23 -18.98 8.45
C ALA A 315 -0.91 -17.92 8.36
N GLY A 316 -2.12 -18.33 8.76
CA GLY A 316 -3.11 -17.61 9.61
C GLY A 316 -3.47 -16.13 9.43
N HIS A 317 -2.52 -15.19 9.44
CA HIS A 317 -2.80 -13.75 9.68
C HIS A 317 -3.17 -12.96 8.42
N ALA A 318 -2.44 -13.10 7.31
CA ALA A 318 -2.72 -12.34 6.09
C ALA A 318 -4.00 -12.78 5.36
N LYS A 319 -4.40 -14.06 5.51
CA LYS A 319 -5.64 -14.59 4.90
C LYS A 319 -6.89 -13.90 5.45
N ARG A 320 -6.87 -13.50 6.73
CA ARG A 320 -7.99 -12.82 7.40
C ARG A 320 -8.15 -11.35 7.00
N LEU A 321 -7.15 -10.76 6.33
CA LEU A 321 -7.19 -9.35 5.98
C LEU A 321 -7.97 -9.04 4.70
N PHE A 322 -8.19 -9.96 3.77
CA PHE A 322 -8.97 -9.65 2.55
C PHE A 322 -9.78 -10.83 1.95
N ALA A 323 -9.80 -12.02 2.58
CA ALA A 323 -10.65 -13.13 2.11
C ALA A 323 -12.07 -13.01 2.68
N GLY A 324 -12.96 -12.36 1.94
CA GLY A 324 -14.39 -12.32 2.24
C GLY A 324 -15.20 -12.51 0.98
N GLY A 325 -15.63 -13.75 0.72
CA GLY A 325 -16.52 -14.04 -0.40
C GLY A 325 -16.48 -15.48 -0.87
N GLU A 326 -16.81 -16.44 0.00
CA GLU A 326 -17.40 -17.71 -0.45
C GLU A 326 -18.22 -18.27 0.71
N GLY A 327 -19.53 -18.36 0.49
CA GLY A 327 -20.49 -18.82 1.49
C GLY A 327 -20.16 -20.24 1.96
N ARG A 328 -20.20 -20.45 3.27
CA ARG A 328 -20.21 -21.79 3.87
C ARG A 328 -21.40 -22.57 3.31
N ARG A 329 -21.17 -23.54 2.43
CA ARG A 329 -22.08 -24.69 2.33
C ARG A 329 -21.71 -25.65 3.45
N SER A 330 -22.65 -25.88 4.36
CA SER A 330 -22.50 -26.85 5.44
C SER A 330 -22.33 -28.25 4.86
N LEU A 331 -21.25 -28.92 5.22
CA LEU A 331 -21.17 -30.37 5.19
C LEU A 331 -22.01 -30.89 6.36
N GLY A 332 -23.21 -31.38 6.06
CA GLY A 332 -24.02 -32.19 6.95
C GLY A 332 -24.08 -33.61 6.39
N GLY A 333 -23.43 -34.55 7.05
CA GLY A 333 -23.49 -35.96 6.72
C GLY A 333 -24.62 -36.69 7.44
N CYS A 334 -25.16 -37.69 6.73
CA CYS A 334 -25.69 -38.97 7.20
C CYS A 334 -27.21 -39.16 7.42
N ARG A 335 -27.72 -40.08 6.56
CA ARG A 335 -28.69 -41.19 6.74
C ARG A 335 -30.15 -41.01 6.27
N GLY A 336 -30.46 -41.77 5.21
CA GLY A 336 -31.56 -42.75 5.24
C GLY A 336 -32.82 -42.42 4.41
N GLY A 337 -33.08 -43.23 3.36
CA GLY A 337 -34.43 -43.43 2.81
C GLY A 337 -34.65 -43.00 1.36
N GLN A 338 -34.62 -43.96 0.44
CA GLN A 338 -35.32 -43.92 -0.87
C GLN A 338 -36.75 -44.50 -0.70
N PRO A 339 -37.61 -44.56 -1.74
CA PRO A 339 -37.94 -43.57 -2.79
C PRO A 339 -39.47 -43.48 -3.04
N HIS A 340 -40.01 -42.42 -3.65
CA HIS A 340 -41.25 -42.45 -4.47
C HIS A 340 -41.33 -41.16 -5.33
N GLY A 341 -41.59 -41.29 -6.64
CA GLY A 341 -41.72 -40.18 -7.62
C GLY A 341 -43.14 -39.58 -7.68
N PRO A 342 -43.62 -39.04 -8.82
CA PRO A 342 -42.98 -38.22 -9.87
C PRO A 342 -43.78 -36.90 -10.18
N ALA A 343 -43.20 -36.06 -11.06
CA ALA A 343 -43.85 -35.20 -12.08
C ALA A 343 -44.53 -33.84 -11.71
N LEU A 344 -44.61 -33.01 -12.78
CA LEU A 344 -45.26 -31.71 -13.03
C LEU A 344 -44.40 -30.47 -12.69
N ALA A 345 -43.80 -29.74 -13.65
CA ALA A 345 -44.32 -29.06 -14.87
C ALA A 345 -45.19 -27.82 -14.55
N ASP A 346 -45.00 -26.79 -15.40
CA ASP A 346 -45.73 -25.51 -15.51
C ASP A 346 -45.22 -24.37 -14.59
N ALA A 347 -45.07 -23.11 -15.00
CA ALA A 347 -45.44 -22.43 -16.24
C ALA A 347 -45.03 -20.95 -16.17
N TYR A 348 -44.56 -20.39 -17.32
CA TYR A 348 -44.77 -19.01 -17.84
C TYR A 348 -44.33 -17.80 -16.98
N ALA A 349 -43.72 -16.72 -17.48
CA ALA A 349 -43.55 -16.15 -18.82
C ALA A 349 -42.24 -15.33 -18.87
#